data_AF-A0A8X8VX35-F1
#
_entry.id   AF-A0A8X8VX35-F1
#
_cell.length_a   1.000
_cell.length_b   1.000
_cell.length_c   1.000
_cell.angle_alpha   90.00
_cell.angle_beta   90.00
_cell.angle_gamma   90.00
#
_symmetry.space_group_name_H-M   'P 1'
#
loop_
_entity.id
_entity.type
_entity.pdbx_description
1 polymer ?
#
loop_
_entity_poly.entity_id
_entity_poly.type
_entity_poly.pdbx_seq_one_letter_code
_entity_poly.pdbx_strand_id
1 'polypeptide(L)'
;MLTIFHVKHPSLEIISVKIDGLNSLSNNNNPMLVADVSIKNPNAASFKFHEAATEVYYDGTLVGEGRAAPGEAGHGGWMFWLVC
;
A
#
# COMPACT_ATOMS: atom_id res chain seq x y z
N MET A 1 24.09 -30.52 6.03
CA MET A 1 23.69 -29.37 6.85
C MET A 1 22.33 -28.91 6.37
N LEU A 2 21.34 -28.74 7.25
CA LEU A 2 19.97 -28.37 6.89
C LEU A 2 19.70 -26.94 7.37
N THR A 3 19.30 -26.04 6.48
CA THR A 3 18.89 -24.67 6.82
C THR A 3 17.37 -24.62 6.86
N ILE A 4 16.80 -24.29 8.01
CA ILE A 4 15.35 -24.18 8.20
C ILE A 4 14.99 -22.69 8.25
N PHE A 5 14.12 -22.25 7.35
CA PHE A 5 13.57 -20.89 7.37
C PHE A 5 12.22 -20.88 8.07
N HIS A 6 12.07 -20.05 9.10
CA HIS A 6 10.77 -19.69 9.63
C HIS A 6 10.21 -18.51 8.85
N VAL A 7 9.10 -18.75 8.14
CA VAL A 7 8.36 -17.71 7.43
C VAL A 7 7.67 -16.81 8.44
N LYS A 8 7.90 -15.51 8.30
CA LYS A 8 7.29 -14.43 9.08
C LYS A 8 6.34 -13.65 8.17
N HIS A 9 5.23 -13.18 8.75
CA HIS A 9 4.30 -12.33 8.01
C HIS A 9 4.90 -10.94 7.78
N PRO A 10 4.72 -10.36 6.57
CA PRO A 10 5.07 -8.97 6.32
C PRO A 10 4.18 -8.03 7.14
N SER A 11 4.70 -6.84 7.46
CA SER A 11 3.94 -5.78 8.12
C SER A 11 3.70 -4.63 7.16
N LEU A 12 2.48 -4.08 7.17
CA LEU A 12 2.08 -2.93 6.36
C LEU A 12 1.81 -1.75 7.29
N GLU A 13 2.34 -0.58 6.94
CA GLU A 13 2.17 0.65 7.69
C GLU A 13 1.76 1.78 6.75
N ILE A 14 0.66 2.47 7.06
CA ILE A 14 0.26 3.70 6.38
C ILE A 14 1.01 4.84 7.03
N ILE A 15 1.94 5.44 6.29
CA ILE A 15 2.82 6.51 6.79
C ILE A 15 2.08 7.85 6.76
N SER A 16 1.39 8.14 5.66
CA SER A 16 0.74 9.43 5.46
C SER A 16 -0.48 9.30 4.55
N VAL A 17 -1.44 10.20 4.75
CA VAL A 17 -2.63 10.32 3.90
C VAL A 17 -2.87 11.80 3.64
N LYS A 18 -3.06 12.15 2.37
CA LYS A 18 -3.34 13.50 1.90
C LYS A 18 -4.57 13.49 1.00
N ILE A 19 -5.38 14.53 1.09
CA ILE A 19 -6.50 14.76 0.20
C ILE A 19 -6.20 16.03 -0.58
N ASP A 20 -5.99 15.88 -1.88
CA ASP A 20 -5.79 17.00 -2.80
C ASP A 20 -7.09 17.35 -3.51
N GLY A 21 -7.24 18.63 -3.87
CA GLY A 21 -8.40 19.10 -4.64
C GLY A 21 -9.64 19.43 -3.82
N LEU A 22 -9.51 19.68 -2.50
CA LEU A 22 -10.63 20.19 -1.68
C LEU A 22 -10.86 21.71 -1.81
N ASN A 23 -10.03 22.37 -2.63
CA ASN A 23 -9.85 23.81 -2.68
C ASN A 23 -11.03 24.55 -3.35
N SER A 24 -11.94 23.83 -4.00
CA SER A 24 -13.10 24.40 -4.68
C SER A 24 -14.34 23.70 -4.15
N LEU A 25 -15.16 24.40 -3.34
CA LEU A 25 -16.46 23.90 -2.83
C LEU A 25 -17.54 23.77 -3.93
N SER A 26 -17.11 23.65 -5.18
CA SER A 26 -17.95 23.38 -6.33
C SER A 26 -18.41 21.92 -6.26
N ASN A 27 -19.69 21.68 -6.52
CA ASN A 27 -20.32 20.35 -6.51
C ASN A 27 -19.74 19.35 -7.54
N ASN A 28 -18.68 19.71 -8.27
CA ASN A 28 -18.00 18.92 -9.30
C ASN A 28 -16.50 18.69 -8.99
N ASN A 29 -16.11 18.68 -7.71
CA ASN A 29 -14.74 18.39 -7.34
C ASN A 29 -14.50 16.88 -7.29
N ASN A 30 -13.43 16.43 -7.96
CA ASN A 30 -12.88 15.08 -7.88
C ASN A 30 -11.66 15.14 -6.94
N PRO A 31 -11.84 14.98 -5.62
CA PRO A 31 -10.71 14.97 -4.70
C PRO A 31 -9.85 13.71 -4.97
N MET A 32 -8.53 13.86 -4.90
CA MET A 32 -7.59 12.73 -4.96
C MET A 32 -7.12 12.39 -3.56
N LEU A 33 -7.15 11.11 -3.20
CA LEU A 33 -6.59 10.61 -1.96
C LEU A 33 -5.21 10.02 -2.25
N VAL A 34 -4.17 10.67 -1.74
CA VAL A 34 -2.80 10.18 -1.84
C VAL A 34 -2.40 9.54 -0.51
N ALA A 35 -2.17 8.23 -0.49
CA ALA A 35 -1.68 7.51 0.68
C ALA A 35 -0.27 6.96 0.44
N ASP A 36 0.63 7.27 1.38
CA ASP A 36 1.95 6.67 1.46
C ASP A 36 1.88 5.43 2.34
N VAL A 37 2.17 4.28 1.76
CA VAL A 37 2.15 2.99 2.46
C VAL A 37 3.54 2.36 2.39
N SER A 38 3.99 1.77 3.49
CA SER A 38 5.19 0.94 3.51
C SER A 38 4.89 -0.52 3.81
N ILE A 39 5.61 -1.40 3.13
CA ILE A 39 5.56 -2.84 3.36
C ILE A 39 6.96 -3.31 3.75
N LYS A 40 7.06 -4.00 4.88
CA LYS A 40 8.31 -4.59 5.36
C LYS A 40 8.29 -6.10 5.18
N ASN A 41 9.34 -6.63 4.56
CA ASN A 41 9.59 -8.06 4.49
C ASN A 41 10.59 -8.51 5.58
N PRO A 42 10.14 -9.14 6.69
CA PRO A 42 11.03 -9.60 7.75
C PRO A 42 11.72 -10.95 7.44
N ASN A 43 11.49 -11.54 6.27
CA ASN A 43 12.06 -12.82 5.90
C ASN A 43 13.51 -12.68 5.41
N ALA A 44 14.28 -13.77 5.60
CA ALA A 44 15.65 -13.88 5.09
C ALA A 44 15.72 -13.99 3.55
N ALA A 45 14.57 -14.22 2.91
CA ALA A 45 14.42 -14.35 1.47
C ALA A 45 13.49 -13.25 0.93
N SER A 46 13.67 -12.91 -0.35
CA SER A 46 12.78 -11.98 -1.06
C SER A 46 11.35 -12.49 -1.09
N PHE A 47 10.40 -11.55 -1.04
CA PHE A 47 8.98 -11.83 -1.17
C PHE A 47 8.46 -11.20 -2.46
N LYS A 48 7.93 -12.03 -3.37
CA LYS A 48 7.26 -11.57 -4.59
C LYS A 48 5.77 -11.44 -4.32
N PHE A 49 5.20 -10.29 -4.63
CA PHE A 49 3.76 -10.05 -4.56
C PHE A 49 3.20 -9.90 -5.97
N HIS A 50 1.98 -10.39 -6.15
CA HIS A 50 1.20 -10.18 -7.36
C HIS A 50 0.53 -8.81 -7.32
N GLU A 51 -0.34 -8.53 -8.29
CA GLU A 51 -1.17 -7.34 -8.28
C GLU A 51 -1.89 -7.21 -6.93
N ALA A 52 -1.81 -6.04 -6.32
CA ALA A 52 -2.47 -5.75 -5.05
C ALA A 52 -3.49 -4.62 -5.24
N ALA A 53 -4.66 -4.74 -4.61
CA ALA A 53 -5.68 -3.72 -4.61
C ALA A 53 -5.78 -3.08 -3.23
N THR A 54 -5.90 -1.75 -3.19
CA THR A 54 -6.17 -0.97 -1.98
C THR A 54 -7.51 -0.30 -2.16
N GLU A 55 -8.46 -0.63 -1.29
CA GLU A 55 -9.80 -0.05 -1.30
C GLU A 55 -9.89 1.06 -0.25
N VAL A 56 -10.54 2.16 -0.64
CA VAL A 56 -10.75 3.32 0.22
C VAL A 56 -12.23 3.41 0.54
N TYR A 57 -12.54 3.39 1.84
CA TYR A 57 -13.91 3.48 2.34
C TYR A 57 -14.13 4.79 3.10
N TYR A 58 -15.27 5.44 2.84
CA TYR A 58 -15.78 6.56 3.62
C TYR A 58 -17.18 6.20 4.12
N ASP A 59 -17.37 6.23 5.44
CA ASP A 59 -18.65 5.86 6.09
C ASP A 59 -19.19 4.49 5.62
N GLY A 60 -18.30 3.50 5.50
CA GLY A 60 -18.64 2.15 5.03
C GLY A 60 -18.91 2.02 3.52
N THR A 61 -18.84 3.12 2.76
CA THR A 61 -19.03 3.12 1.30
C THR A 61 -17.67 3.14 0.59
N LEU A 62 -17.48 2.26 -0.40
CA LEU A 62 -16.30 2.27 -1.27
C LEU A 62 -16.30 3.57 -2.10
N VAL A 63 -15.28 4.40 -1.92
CA VAL A 63 -15.12 5.68 -2.62
C VAL A 63 -13.93 5.70 -3.59
N GLY A 64 -13.05 4.69 -3.52
CA GLY A 64 -11.92 4.57 -4.44
C GLY A 64 -11.20 3.23 -4.33
N GLU A 65 -10.48 2.88 -5.38
CA GLU A 65 -9.62 1.69 -5.46
C GLU A 65 -8.33 2.06 -6.18
N GLY A 66 -7.19 1.81 -5.54
CA GLY A 66 -5.87 1.94 -6.15
C GLY A 66 -5.25 0.57 -6.37
N ARG A 67 -4.70 0.33 -7.56
CA ARG A 67 -4.04 -0.93 -7.91
C ARG A 67 -2.54 -0.80 -7.99
N ALA A 68 -1.89 -1.85 -7.53
CA ALA A 68 -0.46 -2.00 -7.49
C ALA A 68 0.01 -3.08 -8.43
N ALA A 69 0.92 -2.73 -9.32
CA ALA A 69 1.59 -3.70 -10.18
C ALA A 69 2.39 -4.71 -9.32
N PRO A 70 2.56 -5.96 -9.81
CA PRO A 70 3.41 -6.96 -9.17
C PRO A 70 4.83 -6.45 -8.92
N GLY A 71 5.46 -6.91 -7.84
CA GLY A 71 6.82 -6.53 -7.50
C GLY A 71 7.52 -7.47 -6.53
N GLU A 72 8.70 -7.07 -6.07
CA GLU A 72 9.53 -7.87 -5.16
C GLU A 72 10.07 -7.02 -4.00
N ALA A 73 9.80 -7.48 -2.77
CA ALA A 73 10.40 -6.95 -1.55
C ALA A 73 11.66 -7.75 -1.20
N GLY A 74 12.83 -7.14 -1.40
CA GLY A 74 14.12 -7.74 -1.03
C GLY A 74 14.25 -8.02 0.48
N HIS A 75 15.24 -8.83 0.85
CA HIS A 75 15.53 -9.17 2.25
C HIS A 75 15.67 -7.91 3.13
N GLY A 76 14.85 -7.83 4.20
CA GLY A 76 14.89 -6.69 5.13
C GLY A 76 14.52 -5.35 4.52
N GLY A 77 14.05 -5.35 3.26
CA GLY A 77 13.74 -4.16 2.49
C GLY A 77 12.37 -3.57 2.85
N TRP A 78 12.28 -2.27 2.60
CA TRP A 78 11.04 -1.51 2.62
C TRP A 78 10.59 -1.27 1.19
N MET A 79 9.29 -1.38 0.96
CA MET A 79 8.67 -0.92 -0.28
C MET A 79 7.74 0.22 0.05
N PHE A 80 7.86 1.32 -0.69
CA PHE A 80 6.97 2.47 -0.57
C PHE A 80 6.00 2.44 -1.73
N TRP A 81 4.72 2.55 -1.42
CA TRP A 81 3.63 2.58 -2.38
C TRP A 81 2.85 3.88 -2.24
N LEU A 82 2.59 4.52 -3.39
CA LEU A 82 1.68 5.66 -3.48
C LEU A 82 0.32 5.16 -3.99
N VAL A 83 -0.71 5.22 -3.16
CA VAL A 83 -2.10 4.96 -3.59
C VAL A 83 -2.68 6.32 -3.97
N CYS A 84 -3.26 6.46 -5.17
CA CYS A 84 -3.74 7.72 -5.73
C CYS A 84 -5.19 7.60 -6.21
#